data_AF-A0A3D3QE00-F1
#
_entry.id   AF-A0A3D3QE00-F1
#
_cell.length_a   1.000
_cell.length_b   1.000
_cell.length_c   1.000
_cell.angle_alpha   90.00
_cell.angle_beta   90.00
_cell.angle_gamma   90.00
#
_symmetry.space_group_name_H-M   'P 1'
#
loop_
_entity.id
_entity.type
_entity.pdbx_description
1 polymer ?
#
loop_
_entity_poly.entity_id
_entity_poly.type
_entity_poly.pdbx_seq_one_letter_code
_entity_poly.pdbx_strand_id
1 'polypeptide(L)' 'FGSKAVVNGDVTQIDLPSAQRSGLTIVQEILEGIEGIEFVNLGARDVVRHKIVQDIVEAYRTYGERATAPGR' A
#
# COMPACT_ATOMS: atom_id res chain seq x y z
N PHE A 1 -8.95 7.43 -30.68
CA PHE A 1 -8.99 8.45 -29.62
C PHE A 1 -9.93 7.96 -28.51
N GLY A 2 -9.52 8.03 -27.24
CA GLY A 2 -10.33 7.56 -26.10
C GLY A 2 -9.76 6.39 -25.28
N SER A 3 -8.51 5.98 -25.50
CA SER A 3 -7.86 4.98 -24.64
C SER A 3 -7.53 5.56 -23.27
N LYS A 4 -7.79 4.80 -22.21
CA LYS A 4 -7.34 5.09 -20.84
C LYS A 4 -6.35 4.02 -20.41
N ALA A 5 -5.36 4.40 -19.63
CA ALA A 5 -4.42 3.49 -18.97
C ALA A 5 -4.48 3.72 -17.46
N VAL A 6 -4.29 2.66 -16.70
CA VAL A 6 -4.21 2.69 -15.24
C VAL A 6 -2.96 1.93 -14.84
N VAL A 7 -2.14 2.54 -13.99
CA VAL A 7 -0.97 1.90 -13.38
C VAL A 7 -1.23 1.81 -11.89
N ASN A 8 -1.12 0.61 -11.33
CA ASN A 8 -1.30 0.35 -9.91
C ASN A 8 0.02 -0.11 -9.26
N GLY A 9 0.17 0.18 -7.98
CA GLY A 9 1.33 -0.27 -7.19
C GLY A 9 1.16 0.06 -5.71
N ASP A 10 2.00 -0.53 -4.87
CA ASP A 10 2.05 -0.28 -3.42
C ASP A 10 3.41 0.33 -3.08
N VAL A 11 3.40 1.60 -2.67
CA VAL A 11 4.62 2.35 -2.32
C VAL A 11 5.30 1.83 -1.06
N THR A 12 4.62 1.00 -0.25
CA THR A 12 5.18 0.40 0.96
C THR A 12 5.97 -0.87 0.68
N GLN A 13 5.85 -1.43 -0.53
CA GLN A 13 6.52 -2.66 -0.96
C GLN A 13 7.69 -2.34 -1.89
N ILE A 14 8.83 -1.96 -1.31
CA ILE A 14 10.06 -1.64 -2.05
C ILE A 14 11.07 -2.77 -1.87
N ASP A 15 11.08 -3.70 -2.82
CA ASP A 15 12.00 -4.85 -2.84
C ASP A 15 13.26 -4.58 -3.69
N LEU A 16 13.80 -3.35 -3.61
CA LEU A 16 14.97 -2.94 -4.38
C LEU A 16 16.26 -3.07 -3.56
N PRO A 17 17.42 -3.25 -4.21
CA PRO A 17 18.72 -3.16 -3.54
C PRO A 17 18.86 -1.86 -2.74
N SER A 18 19.57 -1.91 -1.61
CA SER A 18 19.80 -0.79 -0.72
C SER A 18 20.31 0.44 -1.50
N ALA A 19 19.73 1.61 -1.20
CA ALA A 19 19.97 2.92 -1.83
C ALA A 19 19.29 3.18 -3.19
N GLN A 20 18.53 2.24 -3.76
CA GLN A 20 17.74 2.51 -4.96
C GLN A 20 16.38 3.13 -4.61
N ARG A 21 16.07 4.29 -5.20
CA ARG A 21 14.74 4.92 -5.11
C ARG A 21 13.73 4.10 -5.93
N SER A 22 12.52 3.94 -5.40
CA SER A 22 11.41 3.28 -6.11
C SER A 22 10.96 4.09 -7.33
N GLY A 23 10.77 3.42 -8.46
CA GLY A 23 10.20 4.02 -9.67
C GLY A 23 8.79 4.55 -9.45
N LEU A 24 7.97 3.89 -8.61
CA LEU A 24 6.63 4.35 -8.25
C LEU A 24 6.63 5.64 -7.41
N THR A 25 7.69 5.86 -6.63
CA THR A 25 7.87 7.12 -5.90
C THR A 25 8.39 8.21 -6.82
N ILE A 26 9.38 7.90 -7.66
CA ILE A 26 9.97 8.87 -8.60
C ILE A 26 8.95 9.36 -9.63
N VAL A 27 8.10 8.48 -10.17
CA VAL A 27 7.14 8.84 -11.23
C VAL A 27 6.10 9.86 -10.75
N GLN A 28 5.77 9.86 -9.46
CA GLN A 28 4.88 10.86 -8.87
C GLN A 28 5.48 12.27 -8.96
N GLU A 29 6.77 12.41 -8.65
CA GLU A 29 7.50 13.68 -8.77
C GLU A 29 7.65 14.12 -10.23
N ILE A 30 7.88 13.17 -11.16
CA ILE A 30 8.12 13.49 -12.57
C ILE A 30 6.84 13.93 -13.30
N LEU A 31 5.70 13.30 -12.99
CA LEU A 31 4.44 13.54 -13.72
C LEU A 31 3.50 14.51 -12.99
N GLU A 32 3.92 15.08 -11.86
CA GLU A 32 3.14 16.06 -11.13
C GLU A 32 2.81 17.27 -12.03
N GLY A 33 1.54 17.67 -12.05
CA GLY A 33 1.06 18.83 -12.80
C GLY A 33 0.78 18.60 -14.29
N ILE A 34 0.97 17.39 -14.83
CA ILE A 34 0.59 17.08 -16.22
C ILE A 34 -0.93 16.97 -16.34
N GLU A 35 -1.52 17.80 -17.21
CA GLU A 35 -2.96 17.74 -17.51
C GLU A 35 -3.35 16.37 -18.07
N GLY A 36 -4.39 15.77 -17.49
CA GLY A 36 -4.89 14.45 -17.89
C GLY A 36 -4.27 13.26 -17.15
N ILE A 37 -3.36 13.49 -16.19
CA ILE A 37 -2.84 12.48 -15.26
C ILE A 37 -3.35 12.79 -13.85
N GLU A 38 -3.85 11.76 -13.17
CA GLU A 38 -4.33 11.88 -11.79
C GLU A 38 -3.68 10.79 -10.93
N PHE A 39 -3.24 11.17 -9.72
CA PHE A 39 -2.70 10.26 -8.73
C PHE A 39 -3.73 9.96 -7.65
N VAL A 40 -4.13 8.69 -7.54
CA VAL A 40 -5.11 8.23 -6.56
C VAL A 40 -4.40 7.39 -5.49
N ASN A 41 -4.38 7.89 -4.25
CA ASN A 41 -3.81 7.19 -3.11
C ASN A 41 -4.92 6.53 -2.29
N LEU A 42 -4.90 5.20 -2.21
CA LEU A 42 -5.85 4.41 -1.42
C LEU A 42 -5.23 4.04 -0.07
N GLY A 43 -6.01 4.22 1.00
CA GLY A 43 -5.61 3.90 2.36
C GLY A 43 -6.37 2.71 2.94
N ALA A 44 -6.14 2.42 4.22
CA ALA A 44 -6.78 1.30 4.91
C ALA A 44 -8.33 1.35 4.89
N ARG A 45 -8.90 2.57 4.87
CA ARG A 45 -10.35 2.81 4.79
C ARG A 45 -10.97 2.40 3.45
N ASP A 46 -10.17 2.37 2.40
CA ASP A 46 -10.60 2.07 1.04
C ASP A 46 -10.56 0.55 0.75
N VAL A 47 -10.08 -0.24 1.72
CA VAL A 47 -9.97 -1.70 1.60
C VAL A 47 -11.25 -2.37 2.10
N VAL A 48 -12.05 -2.88 1.16
CA VAL A 48 -13.16 -3.77 1.48
C VAL A 48 -12.63 -5.18 1.65
N ARG A 49 -12.73 -5.73 2.86
CA ARG A 49 -12.34 -7.11 3.17
C ARG A 49 -13.56 -7.95 3.50
N HIS A 50 -13.56 -9.20 3.04
CA HIS A 50 -14.54 -10.17 3.50
C HIS A 50 -14.44 -10.37 5.02
N LYS A 51 -15.57 -10.60 5.70
CA LYS A 51 -15.63 -10.73 7.17
C LYS A 51 -14.59 -11.74 7.71
N ILE A 52 -14.48 -12.91 7.07
CA ILE A 52 -13.51 -13.94 7.48
C ILE A 52 -12.06 -13.42 7.43
N VAL A 53 -11.70 -12.64 6.42
CA VAL A 53 -10.33 -12.09 6.29
C VAL A 53 -10.05 -11.09 7.42
N GLN A 54 -11.04 -10.26 7.78
CA GLN A 54 -10.91 -9.35 8.92
C GLN A 54 -10.73 -10.12 10.22
N ASP A 55 -11.57 -11.14 10.45
CA ASP A 55 -11.51 -11.98 11.66
C ASP A 55 -10.14 -12.70 11.77
N ILE A 56 -9.56 -13.16 10.66
CA ILE A 56 -8.20 -13.75 10.63
C ILE A 56 -7.12 -12.73 10.99
N VAL A 57 -7.14 -11.55 10.36
CA VAL A 57 -6.14 -10.49 10.64
C VAL A 57 -6.17 -10.09 12.11
N GLU A 58 -7.36 -9.94 12.67
CA GLU A 58 -7.58 -9.58 14.07
C GLU A 58 -7.06 -10.65 15.05
N ALA A 59 -7.27 -11.93 14.72
CA ALA A 59 -6.74 -13.04 15.51
C ALA A 59 -5.21 -13.03 15.58
N TYR A 60 -4.52 -12.78 14.45
CA TYR A 60 -3.06 -12.67 14.42
C TYR A 60 -2.54 -11.42 15.15
N ARG A 61 -3.23 -10.29 15.03
CA ARG A 61 -2.90 -9.06 15.78
C ARG A 61 -2.94 -9.32 17.29
N THR A 62 -4.03 -9.91 17.77
CA THR A 62 -4.20 -10.26 19.19
C THR A 62 -3.14 -11.25 19.67
N TYR A 63 -2.77 -12.22 18.85
CA TYR A 63 -1.71 -13.17 19.16
C TYR A 63 -0.34 -12.47 19.30
N GLY A 64 0.02 -11.60 18.36
CA GLY A 64 1.27 -10.84 18.39
C GLY A 64 1.41 -9.92 19.60
N GLU A 65 0.32 -9.26 20.01
CA GLU A 65 0.27 -8.41 21.22
C GLU A 65 0.47 -9.22 22.50
N ARG A 66 -0.10 -10.44 22.57
CA ARG A 66 0.12 -11.35 23.71
C ARG A 66 1.55 -11.87 23.77
N ALA A 67 2.19 -12.10 22.62
CA ALA A 67 3.56 -12.59 22.55
C ALA A 67 4.62 -11.53 22.91
N THR A 68 4.27 -10.25 22.82
CA THR A 68 5.16 -9.11 23.12
C THR A 68 4.93 -8.50 24.51
N ALA A 69 3.96 -9.01 25.28
CA ALA A 69 3.76 -8.62 26.67
C ALA A 69 4.96 -9.03 27.54
N PRO A 70 5.63 -8.10 28.26
CA PRO A 70 6.74 -8.45 29.12
C PRO A 70 6.24 -9.15 30.39
N GLY A 71 6.72 -10.37 30.62
CA GLY A 71 6.61 -11.06 31.90
C GLY A 71 5.52 -12.13 31.96
N ARG A 72 5.95 -13.39 31.81
CA ARG A 72 5.54 -14.45 32.73
C ARG A 72 6.77 -15.02 33.40
#